data_AF-A0A3D0DPN9-F1
#
_entry.id   AF-A0A3D0DPN9-F1
#
_cell.length_a   1.000
_cell.length_b   1.000
_cell.length_c   1.000
_cell.angle_alpha   90.00
_cell.angle_beta   90.00
_cell.angle_gamma   90.00
#
_symmetry.space_group_name_H-M   'P 1'
#
loop_
_entity.id
_entity.type
_entity.pdbx_description
1 polymer ?
#
loop_
_entity_poly.entity_id
_entity_poly.type
_entity_poly.pdbx_seq_one_letter_code
_entity_poly.pdbx_strand_id
1 'polypeptide(L)'
;MTNRINFFATKNDMISILSKLEEQLSYEIKYIQCGKKDGSFYRTIKDIPGLGTLQKNHGEISFIIMPADAEVTINEYGQVYQGENKCSLGFDPSGISEDGTGLIHGMFAIMDDNEISLELFKVVKKLMKAECRISRGWHIGKEAEDLYGRLRFICIGLNEPESFDFRIIEQ
;
A
#
# COMPACT_ATOMS: atom_id res chain seq x y z
N MET A 1 -5.76 -14.48 11.92
CA MET A 1 -6.25 -13.09 11.95
C MET A 1 -5.38 -12.34 10.95
N THR A 2 -5.91 -11.81 9.86
CA THR A 2 -5.07 -11.22 8.80
C THR A 2 -4.43 -9.94 9.31
N ASN A 3 -3.11 -9.93 9.45
CA ASN A 3 -2.33 -8.76 9.83
C ASN A 3 -2.37 -7.75 8.67
N ARG A 4 -3.28 -6.77 8.77
CA ARG A 4 -3.50 -5.73 7.76
C ARG A 4 -3.45 -4.33 8.34
N ILE A 5 -3.03 -3.36 7.52
CA ILE A 5 -3.07 -1.94 7.82
C ILE A 5 -3.79 -1.26 6.66
N ASN A 6 -4.91 -0.60 6.95
CA ASN A 6 -5.59 0.24 5.97
C ASN A 6 -5.15 1.69 6.16
N PHE A 7 -4.97 2.41 5.05
CA PHE A 7 -4.50 3.78 5.09
C PHE A 7 -5.01 4.65 3.95
N PHE A 8 -5.05 5.95 4.17
CA PHE A 8 -5.19 6.98 3.14
C PHE A 8 -3.88 7.74 3.04
N ALA A 9 -3.29 7.82 1.86
CA ALA A 9 -2.01 8.47 1.64
C ALA A 9 -1.92 9.01 0.22
N THR A 10 -1.38 10.22 0.08
CA THR A 10 -0.99 10.73 -1.24
C THR A 10 0.28 10.03 -1.74
N LYS A 11 0.69 10.35 -2.97
CA LYS A 11 2.00 9.95 -3.50
C LYS A 11 3.15 10.33 -2.55
N ASN A 12 3.16 11.55 -2.04
CA ASN A 12 4.27 12.03 -1.22
C ASN A 12 4.27 11.37 0.16
N ASP A 13 3.10 11.15 0.76
CA ASP A 13 2.96 10.37 1.99
C ASP A 13 3.56 8.97 1.81
N MET A 14 3.17 8.26 0.74
CA MET A 14 3.68 6.93 0.45
C MET A 14 5.19 6.91 0.19
N ILE A 15 5.73 7.86 -0.59
CA ILE A 15 7.18 7.98 -0.81
C ILE A 15 7.91 8.21 0.52
N SER A 16 7.41 9.12 1.37
CA SER A 16 8.00 9.40 2.67
C SER A 16 8.06 8.15 3.56
N ILE A 17 6.97 7.38 3.62
CA ILE A 17 6.87 6.17 4.45
C ILE A 17 7.74 5.05 3.89
N LEU A 18 7.64 4.77 2.59
CA LEU A 18 8.31 3.63 1.98
C LEU A 18 9.81 3.86 1.76
N SER A 19 10.26 5.10 1.53
CA SER A 19 11.71 5.38 1.57
C SER A 19 12.30 5.17 2.97
N LYS A 20 11.56 5.47 4.05
CA LYS A 20 12.02 5.13 5.41
C LYS A 20 12.04 3.62 5.66
N LEU A 21 11.14 2.86 5.04
CA LEU A 21 11.18 1.40 5.07
C LEU A 21 12.45 0.88 4.39
N GLU A 22 12.73 1.38 3.17
CA GLU A 22 13.94 1.07 2.39
C GLU A 22 15.22 1.33 3.20
N GLU A 23 15.25 2.39 4.00
CA GLU A 23 16.40 2.79 4.83
C GLU A 23 16.52 2.03 6.18
N GLN A 24 15.42 1.52 6.74
CA GLN A 24 15.41 0.90 8.08
C GLN A 24 15.68 -0.60 8.08
N LEU A 25 15.54 -1.26 6.93
CA LEU A 25 15.79 -2.69 6.81
C LEU A 25 17.29 -2.97 6.73
N SER A 26 17.69 -4.14 7.23
CA SER A 26 19.10 -4.59 7.17
C SER A 26 19.50 -5.13 5.78
N TYR A 27 18.54 -5.21 4.86
CA TYR A 27 18.67 -5.74 3.51
C TYR A 27 17.90 -4.86 2.52
N GLU A 28 18.30 -4.90 1.25
CA GLU A 28 17.58 -4.22 0.17
C GLU A 28 16.24 -4.93 -0.12
N ILE A 29 15.22 -4.14 -0.47
CA ILE A 29 13.92 -4.65 -0.93
C ILE A 29 13.66 -4.30 -2.39
N LYS A 30 12.69 -5.01 -2.98
CA LYS A 30 12.14 -4.70 -4.29
C LYS A 30 10.62 -4.73 -4.27
N TYR A 31 10.03 -4.00 -5.19
CA TYR A 31 8.59 -3.93 -5.42
C TYR A 31 8.26 -4.63 -6.74
N ILE A 32 7.38 -5.62 -6.69
CA ILE A 32 6.95 -6.37 -7.87
C ILE A 32 5.46 -6.20 -8.03
N GLN A 33 5.02 -5.73 -9.20
CA GLN A 33 3.60 -5.56 -9.47
C GLN A 33 2.94 -6.93 -9.70
N CYS A 34 1.87 -7.20 -8.96
CA CYS A 34 1.07 -8.41 -9.14
C CYS A 34 0.37 -8.42 -10.52
N GLY A 35 0.12 -9.62 -11.05
CA GLY A 35 -0.55 -9.81 -12.34
C GLY A 35 0.32 -9.57 -13.59
N LYS A 36 1.55 -9.08 -13.44
CA LYS A 36 2.55 -8.96 -14.53
C LYS A 36 3.25 -10.29 -14.82
N LYS A 37 3.71 -10.45 -16.07
CA LYS A 37 4.22 -11.73 -16.60
C LYS A 37 5.73 -11.92 -16.58
N ASP A 38 6.49 -10.88 -16.32
CA ASP A 38 7.95 -10.87 -16.50
C ASP A 38 8.73 -10.80 -15.18
N GLY A 39 8.04 -10.73 -14.03
CA GLY A 39 8.68 -10.55 -12.73
C GLY A 39 9.45 -9.24 -12.62
N SER A 40 9.17 -8.27 -13.49
CA SER A 40 9.79 -6.95 -13.46
C SER A 40 9.57 -6.28 -12.11
N PHE A 41 10.60 -5.58 -11.63
CA PHE A 41 10.61 -5.01 -10.30
C PHE A 41 11.20 -3.60 -10.28
N TYR A 42 10.82 -2.85 -9.26
CA TYR A 42 11.37 -1.55 -8.92
C TYR A 42 12.21 -1.67 -7.66
N ARG A 43 13.35 -0.97 -7.60
CA ARG A 43 14.22 -0.96 -6.40
C ARG A 43 13.82 0.09 -5.37
N THR A 44 13.07 1.10 -5.79
CA THR A 44 12.54 2.13 -4.90
C THR A 44 11.11 2.47 -5.28
N ILE A 45 10.32 2.83 -4.28
CA ILE A 45 8.95 3.33 -4.43
C ILE A 45 8.86 4.52 -5.40
N LYS A 46 9.92 5.34 -5.48
CA LYS A 46 9.96 6.55 -6.31
C LYS A 46 9.90 6.25 -7.81
N ASP A 47 10.33 5.05 -8.20
CA ASP A 47 10.41 4.64 -9.60
C ASP A 47 9.10 4.03 -10.11
N ILE A 48 8.12 3.79 -9.22
CA ILE A 48 6.84 3.20 -9.61
C ILE A 48 6.02 4.19 -10.45
N PRO A 49 5.75 3.89 -11.74
CA PRO A 49 4.97 4.75 -12.61
C PRO A 49 3.53 4.88 -12.12
N GLY A 50 2.99 6.10 -12.15
CA GLY A 50 1.60 6.34 -11.75
C GLY A 50 1.31 6.18 -10.25
N LEU A 51 2.33 6.03 -9.40
CA LEU A 51 2.13 5.95 -7.94
C LEU A 51 1.30 7.14 -7.43
N GLY A 52 0.26 6.82 -6.64
CA GLY A 52 -0.64 7.81 -6.05
C GLY A 52 -1.82 8.21 -6.93
N THR A 53 -2.00 7.56 -8.07
CA THR A 53 -3.19 7.71 -8.92
C THR A 53 -3.86 6.35 -9.10
N LEU A 54 -5.19 6.31 -8.94
CA LEU A 54 -6.02 5.13 -9.17
C LEU A 54 -7.22 5.51 -10.04
N GLN A 55 -7.80 4.55 -10.74
CA GLN A 55 -8.99 4.79 -11.55
C GLN A 55 -10.23 4.90 -10.66
N LYS A 56 -10.57 3.81 -9.95
CA LYS A 56 -11.87 3.73 -9.26
C LYS A 56 -11.88 2.92 -7.98
N ASN A 57 -11.03 1.90 -7.86
CA ASN A 57 -11.18 0.89 -6.81
C ASN A 57 -9.90 0.69 -6.02
N HIS A 58 -10.06 0.32 -4.75
CA HIS A 58 -8.95 -0.24 -3.98
C HIS A 58 -8.47 -1.55 -4.63
N GLY A 59 -7.15 -1.79 -4.61
CA GLY A 59 -6.54 -3.05 -5.04
C GLY A 59 -6.57 -3.28 -6.56
N GLU A 60 -6.93 -2.29 -7.37
CA GLU A 60 -6.83 -2.37 -8.83
C GLU A 60 -5.37 -2.50 -9.32
N ILE A 61 -4.44 -1.97 -8.54
CA ILE A 61 -3.00 -2.18 -8.65
C ILE A 61 -2.55 -2.71 -7.31
N SER A 62 -1.74 -3.77 -7.32
CA SER A 62 -1.16 -4.36 -6.13
C SER A 62 0.29 -4.76 -6.38
N PHE A 63 1.08 -4.73 -5.32
CA PHE A 63 2.48 -5.09 -5.32
C PHE A 63 2.78 -6.08 -4.20
N ILE A 64 3.86 -6.83 -4.38
CA ILE A 64 4.56 -7.46 -3.28
C ILE A 64 5.89 -6.74 -3.03
N ILE A 65 6.23 -6.61 -1.75
CA ILE A 65 7.50 -6.09 -1.25
C ILE A 65 8.25 -7.29 -0.67
N MET A 66 9.45 -7.56 -1.16
CA MET A 66 10.27 -8.69 -0.72
C MET A 66 11.76 -8.34 -0.77
N PRO A 67 12.65 -9.11 -0.13
CA PRO A 67 14.10 -8.94 -0.26
C PRO A 67 14.54 -8.91 -1.73
N ALA A 68 15.49 -8.06 -2.07
CA ALA A 68 15.91 -7.84 -3.46
C ALA A 68 16.54 -9.08 -4.09
N ASP A 69 17.23 -9.90 -3.30
CA ASP A 69 17.89 -11.15 -3.67
C ASP A 69 16.94 -12.37 -3.73
N ALA A 70 15.75 -12.28 -3.12
CA ALA A 70 14.79 -13.37 -3.12
C ALA A 70 14.21 -13.62 -4.53
N GLU A 71 14.08 -14.89 -4.91
CA GLU A 71 13.46 -15.25 -6.19
C GLU A 71 11.96 -14.98 -6.18
N VAL A 72 11.42 -14.49 -7.30
CA VAL A 72 9.98 -14.30 -7.48
C VAL A 72 9.37 -15.52 -8.14
N THR A 73 8.34 -16.08 -7.52
CA THR A 73 7.55 -17.16 -8.10
C THR A 73 6.51 -16.57 -9.06
N ILE A 74 6.58 -16.99 -10.32
CA ILE A 74 5.55 -16.74 -11.33
C ILE A 74 4.68 -18.00 -11.41
N ASN A 75 3.36 -17.85 -11.31
CA ASN A 75 2.46 -18.99 -11.33
C ASN A 75 2.27 -19.59 -12.74
N GLU A 76 1.48 -20.66 -12.85
CA GLU A 76 1.21 -21.36 -14.11
C GLU A 76 0.55 -20.48 -15.20
N TYR A 77 -0.11 -19.39 -14.81
CA TYR A 77 -0.72 -18.41 -15.73
C TYR A 77 0.27 -17.33 -16.18
N GLY A 78 1.54 -17.44 -15.76
CA GLY A 78 2.56 -16.45 -16.03
C GLY A 78 2.29 -15.17 -15.26
N GLN A 79 1.88 -15.22 -13.99
CA GLN A 79 1.54 -14.04 -13.20
C GLN A 79 2.18 -14.10 -11.81
N VAL A 80 2.64 -12.95 -11.33
CA VAL A 80 3.05 -12.77 -9.93
C VAL A 80 1.80 -12.64 -9.06
N TYR A 81 1.72 -13.49 -8.03
CA TYR A 81 0.69 -13.42 -6.99
C TYR A 81 1.32 -13.53 -5.60
N GLN A 82 0.78 -12.79 -4.65
CA GLN A 82 1.26 -12.84 -3.26
C GLN A 82 1.14 -14.24 -2.64
N GLY A 83 0.10 -15.01 -2.99
CA GLY A 83 -0.11 -16.37 -2.48
C GLY A 83 1.02 -17.36 -2.79
N GLU A 84 1.71 -17.16 -3.91
CA GLU A 84 2.87 -17.96 -4.34
C GLU A 84 4.21 -17.37 -3.85
N ASN A 85 4.19 -16.16 -3.31
CA ASN A 85 5.36 -15.41 -2.85
C ASN A 85 5.22 -15.08 -1.35
N LYS A 86 5.08 -16.12 -0.51
CA LYS A 86 4.67 -15.97 0.90
C LYS A 86 5.64 -15.19 1.78
N CYS A 87 6.94 -15.19 1.45
CA CYS A 87 7.97 -14.38 2.12
C CYS A 87 7.97 -12.94 1.58
N SER A 88 6.82 -12.28 1.64
CA SER A 88 6.62 -10.92 1.17
C SER A 88 5.54 -10.18 1.96
N LEU A 89 5.56 -8.86 1.84
CA LEU A 89 4.50 -7.96 2.29
C LEU A 89 3.68 -7.49 1.08
N GLY A 90 2.37 -7.71 1.12
CA GLY A 90 1.44 -7.19 0.12
C GLY A 90 1.23 -5.69 0.33
N PHE A 91 1.18 -4.96 -0.77
CA PHE A 91 1.04 -3.51 -0.81
C PHE A 91 0.08 -3.09 -1.92
N ASP A 92 -1.09 -2.62 -1.52
CA ASP A 92 -2.03 -1.92 -2.39
C ASP A 92 -1.82 -0.43 -2.17
N PRO A 93 -1.32 0.34 -3.15
CA PRO A 93 -1.13 1.77 -3.00
C PRO A 93 -2.46 2.49 -2.79
N SER A 94 -2.43 3.56 -2.01
CA SER A 94 -3.50 4.56 -1.98
C SER A 94 -3.35 5.49 -3.18
N GLY A 95 -4.41 6.15 -3.62
CA GLY A 95 -4.30 7.09 -4.72
C GLY A 95 -5.51 7.97 -4.94
N ILE A 96 -5.28 9.13 -5.53
CA ILE A 96 -6.33 10.05 -5.96
C ILE A 96 -6.95 9.50 -7.25
N SER A 97 -8.28 9.52 -7.33
CA SER A 97 -9.02 9.11 -8.53
C SER A 97 -8.61 9.95 -9.74
N GLU A 98 -8.68 9.39 -10.95
CA GLU A 98 -8.35 10.13 -12.18
C GLU A 98 -9.17 11.43 -12.36
N ASP A 99 -10.41 11.44 -11.86
CA ASP A 99 -11.27 12.64 -11.87
C ASP A 99 -11.00 13.63 -10.71
N GLY A 100 -10.07 13.29 -9.82
CA GLY A 100 -9.66 14.13 -8.69
C GLY A 100 -10.72 14.30 -7.60
N THR A 101 -11.76 13.47 -7.56
CA THR A 101 -12.88 13.62 -6.61
C THR A 101 -12.73 12.79 -5.33
N GLY A 102 -11.95 11.71 -5.37
CA GLY A 102 -11.78 10.78 -4.26
C GLY A 102 -10.32 10.43 -4.01
N LEU A 103 -9.97 10.27 -2.74
CA LEU A 103 -8.75 9.59 -2.29
C LEU A 103 -9.14 8.16 -1.93
N ILE A 104 -8.71 7.21 -2.75
CA ILE A 104 -8.94 5.77 -2.56
C ILE A 104 -7.89 5.21 -1.62
N HIS A 105 -8.33 4.44 -0.65
CA HIS A 105 -7.42 3.88 0.34
C HIS A 105 -6.43 2.88 -0.24
N GLY A 106 -5.33 2.67 0.47
CA GLY A 106 -4.39 1.58 0.27
C GLY A 106 -4.44 0.58 1.41
N MET A 107 -3.62 -0.47 1.28
CA MET A 107 -3.50 -1.54 2.26
C MET A 107 -2.09 -2.12 2.29
N PHE A 108 -1.61 -2.45 3.47
CA PHE A 108 -0.54 -3.43 3.66
C PHE A 108 -1.09 -4.71 4.29
N ALA A 109 -0.67 -5.88 3.80
CA ALA A 109 -1.11 -7.15 4.34
C ALA A 109 -0.06 -8.25 4.18
N ILE A 110 0.07 -9.12 5.18
CA ILE A 110 0.84 -10.37 5.05
C ILE A 110 -0.09 -11.55 4.83
N MET A 111 0.36 -12.52 4.04
CA MET A 111 -0.36 -13.77 3.76
C MET A 111 0.13 -14.94 4.61
N ASP A 112 1.30 -14.81 5.22
CA ASP A 112 1.93 -15.87 6.03
C ASP A 112 2.75 -15.26 7.16
N ASP A 113 2.84 -15.97 8.28
CA ASP A 113 3.51 -15.55 9.51
C ASP A 113 4.97 -16.04 9.53
N ASN A 114 5.70 -15.81 8.44
CA ASN A 114 7.14 -16.08 8.36
C ASN A 114 7.98 -14.87 8.80
N GLU A 115 9.25 -15.11 9.11
CA GLU A 115 10.18 -14.12 9.66
C GLU A 115 10.26 -12.85 8.80
N ILE A 116 10.45 -12.99 7.48
CA ILE A 116 10.56 -11.87 6.54
C ILE A 116 9.26 -11.06 6.49
N SER A 117 8.12 -11.72 6.33
CA SER A 117 6.82 -11.05 6.27
C SER A 117 6.50 -10.32 7.58
N LEU A 118 6.79 -10.93 8.73
CA LEU A 118 6.59 -10.33 10.04
C LEU A 118 7.54 -9.15 10.29
N GLU A 119 8.80 -9.22 9.86
CA GLU A 119 9.75 -8.12 9.95
C GLU A 119 9.27 -6.93 9.13
N LEU A 120 8.99 -7.13 7.83
CA LEU A 120 8.49 -6.09 6.92
C LEU A 120 7.23 -5.43 7.51
N PHE A 121 6.26 -6.24 7.95
CA PHE A 121 5.02 -5.73 8.51
C PHE A 121 5.24 -4.97 9.82
N LYS A 122 6.15 -5.43 10.69
CA LYS A 122 6.47 -4.76 11.95
C LYS A 122 7.10 -3.38 11.70
N VAL A 123 8.03 -3.28 10.75
CA VAL A 123 8.67 -2.00 10.39
C VAL A 123 7.65 -1.05 9.79
N VAL A 124 6.87 -1.49 8.79
CA VAL A 124 5.79 -0.68 8.21
C VAL A 124 4.80 -0.24 9.28
N LYS A 125 4.33 -1.14 10.16
CA LYS A 125 3.42 -0.79 11.25
C LYS A 125 3.98 0.29 12.17
N LYS A 126 5.28 0.26 12.47
CA LYS A 126 5.95 1.30 13.26
C LYS A 126 5.98 2.63 12.52
N LEU A 127 6.32 2.61 11.24
CA LEU A 127 6.37 3.81 10.39
C LEU A 127 4.99 4.44 10.22
N MET A 128 3.96 3.64 9.91
CA MET A 128 2.59 4.13 9.78
C MET A 128 2.12 4.82 11.06
N LYS A 129 2.44 4.27 12.24
CA LYS A 129 2.11 4.91 13.53
C LYS A 129 2.86 6.23 13.78
N ALA A 130 4.06 6.39 13.24
CA ALA A 130 4.89 7.57 13.44
C ALA A 130 4.58 8.68 12.45
N GLU A 131 4.22 8.32 11.21
CA GLU A 131 4.05 9.27 10.11
C GLU A 131 2.59 9.67 9.85
N CYS A 132 1.63 8.88 10.34
CA CYS A 132 0.22 9.08 10.05
C CYS A 132 -0.60 9.38 11.32
N ARG A 133 -1.67 10.17 11.17
CA ARG A 133 -2.74 10.22 12.16
C ARG A 133 -3.49 8.89 12.18
N ILE A 134 -3.89 8.43 13.35
CA ILE A 134 -4.72 7.23 13.51
C ILE A 134 -6.14 7.65 13.87
N SER A 135 -7.12 7.21 13.07
CA SER A 135 -8.55 7.41 13.31
C SER A 135 -9.30 6.11 13.05
N ARG A 136 -10.03 5.59 14.05
CA ARG A 136 -10.80 4.32 13.94
C ARG A 136 -9.98 3.13 13.39
N GLY A 137 -8.69 3.07 13.70
CA GLY A 137 -7.77 2.03 13.20
C GLY A 137 -7.23 2.24 11.79
N TRP A 138 -7.65 3.30 11.10
CA TRP A 138 -7.09 3.73 9.81
C TRP A 138 -5.94 4.70 10.03
N HIS A 139 -4.92 4.60 9.17
CA HIS A 139 -3.80 5.52 9.16
C HIS A 139 -4.00 6.57 8.05
N ILE A 140 -3.79 7.83 8.37
CA ILE A 140 -4.02 8.95 7.45
C ILE A 140 -2.71 9.71 7.33
N GLY A 141 -2.13 9.71 6.12
CA GLY A 141 -0.94 10.49 5.80
C GLY A 141 -1.19 11.98 6.03
N LYS A 142 -0.12 12.74 6.24
CA LYS A 142 -0.23 14.17 6.58
C LYS A 142 -0.85 14.96 5.43
N GLU A 143 -0.37 14.73 4.20
CA GLU A 143 -0.94 15.41 3.04
C GLU A 143 -2.35 14.90 2.75
N ALA A 144 -2.60 13.60 2.94
CA ALA A 144 -3.96 13.07 2.86
C ALA A 144 -4.91 13.78 3.84
N GLU A 145 -4.50 13.96 5.10
CA GLU A 145 -5.29 14.67 6.12
C GLU A 145 -5.63 16.11 5.69
N ASP A 146 -4.69 16.83 5.08
CA ASP A 146 -4.90 18.19 4.54
C ASP A 146 -5.93 18.23 3.39
N LEU A 147 -6.17 17.09 2.73
CA LEU A 147 -7.19 16.94 1.69
C LEU A 147 -8.56 16.52 2.25
N TYR A 148 -8.66 16.24 3.54
CA TYR A 148 -9.92 15.87 4.17
C TYR A 148 -10.96 16.99 4.08
N GLY A 149 -12.18 16.64 3.71
CA GLY A 149 -13.26 17.60 3.43
C GLY A 149 -13.22 18.22 2.03
N ARG A 150 -12.10 18.09 1.30
CA ARG A 150 -11.98 18.47 -0.13
C ARG A 150 -12.19 17.28 -1.06
N LEU A 151 -11.68 16.12 -0.66
CA LEU A 151 -11.85 14.85 -1.37
C LEU A 151 -12.72 13.89 -0.56
N ARG A 152 -13.44 13.03 -1.27
CA ARG A 152 -14.08 11.86 -0.67
C ARG A 152 -13.01 10.84 -0.28
N PHE A 153 -13.07 10.29 0.93
CA PHE A 153 -12.14 9.23 1.36
C PHE A 153 -12.77 7.88 1.13
N ILE A 154 -12.39 7.21 0.05
CA ILE A 154 -13.10 6.05 -0.49
C ILE A 154 -12.59 4.75 0.16
N CYS A 155 -13.49 4.02 0.82
CA CYS A 155 -13.19 2.72 1.47
C CYS A 155 -13.48 1.48 0.63
N ILE A 156 -14.25 1.60 -0.46
CA ILE A 156 -14.70 0.45 -1.27
C ILE A 156 -14.42 0.74 -2.75
N GLY A 157 -15.12 1.72 -3.32
CA GLY A 157 -14.92 2.16 -4.69
C GLY A 157 -15.61 3.51 -4.94
N LEU A 158 -15.16 4.24 -5.95
CA LEU A 158 -15.61 5.62 -6.22
C LEU A 158 -17.12 5.72 -6.50
N ASN A 159 -17.69 4.65 -7.06
CA ASN A 159 -19.11 4.56 -7.43
C ASN A 159 -20.02 4.19 -6.24
N GLU A 160 -19.46 3.89 -5.07
CA GLU A 160 -20.25 3.55 -3.90
C GLU A 160 -20.83 4.80 -3.23
N PRO A 161 -21.98 4.68 -2.54
CA PRO A 161 -22.59 5.78 -1.80
C PRO A 161 -21.62 6.43 -0.79
N GLU A 162 -21.69 7.76 -0.64
CA GLU A 162 -20.85 8.53 0.30
C GLU A 162 -21.00 8.11 1.77
N SER A 163 -22.07 7.39 2.11
CA SER A 163 -22.26 6.80 3.44
C SER A 163 -21.22 5.72 3.77
N PHE A 164 -20.55 5.15 2.77
CA PHE A 164 -19.45 4.21 2.93
C PHE A 164 -18.08 4.89 2.97
N ASP A 165 -18.01 6.20 2.72
CA ASP A 165 -16.76 6.94 2.78
C ASP A 165 -16.24 7.01 4.22
N PHE A 166 -14.92 7.04 4.35
CA PHE A 166 -14.29 7.23 5.63
C PHE A 166 -14.57 8.64 6.18
N ARG A 167 -14.87 8.72 7.48
CA ARG A 167 -15.00 9.99 8.19
C ARG A 167 -14.00 10.05 9.33
N ILE A 168 -13.16 11.10 9.33
CA ILE A 168 -12.28 11.43 10.44
C ILE A 168 -13.15 11.92 11.58
N ILE A 169 -12.96 11.36 12.77
CA ILE A 169 -13.59 11.87 14.00
C ILE A 169 -12.53 12.72 14.71
N GLU A 170 -12.85 13.99 14.96
CA GLU A 170 -12.07 14.81 15.87
C GLU A 170 -12.22 14.21 17.28
N GLN A 171 -11.09 13.88 17.91
CA GLN A 171 -11.06 13.41 19.30
C GLN A 171 -11.00 14.62 20.24
#